data_AF-A0A6P1CAZ1-F1
#
_entry.id   AF-A0A6P1CAZ1-F1
#
_cell.length_a   1.000
_cell.length_b   1.000
_cell.length_c   1.000
_cell.angle_alpha   90.00
_cell.angle_beta   90.00
_cell.angle_gamma   90.00
#
_symmetry.space_group_name_H-M   'P 1'
#
loop_
_entity.id
_entity.type
_entity.pdbx_description
1 polymer ?
#
loop_
_entity_poly.entity_id
_entity_poly.type
_entity_poly.pdbx_seq_one_letter_code
_entity_poly.pdbx_strand_id
1 'polypeptide(L)'
;MIAFLSTSLGRWIAGALVAVLALASVYFVADHRGYARAETAYTAKIEQMKAAAATARAAEIERQDAANNAAKQAEAKRIVQMQADTEALQIQIEELQREAHQDPDAGKPALGASSVRRINKVR
;
A
#
# COMPACT_ATOMS: atom_id res chain seq x y z
N MET A 1 25.03 -67.13 31.18
CA MET A 1 24.30 -65.87 31.39
C MET A 1 23.51 -65.85 32.70
N ILE A 2 22.64 -66.83 32.98
CA ILE A 2 21.81 -66.85 34.20
C ILE A 2 22.65 -66.95 35.49
N ALA A 3 23.79 -67.66 35.47
CA ALA A 3 24.71 -67.76 36.62
C ALA A 3 25.38 -66.42 37.02
N PHE A 4 25.50 -65.47 36.09
CA PHE A 4 26.03 -64.13 36.40
C PHE A 4 24.96 -63.27 37.09
N LEU A 5 23.71 -63.36 36.62
CA LEU A 5 22.53 -62.71 37.20
C LEU A 5 22.15 -63.23 38.59
N SER A 6 22.66 -64.39 39.02
CA SER A 6 22.50 -64.88 40.40
C SER A 6 23.53 -64.29 41.38
N THR A 7 24.58 -63.63 40.89
CA THR A 7 25.54 -62.91 41.76
C THR A 7 25.02 -61.52 42.13
N SER A 8 25.40 -61.02 43.31
CA SER A 8 25.02 -59.66 43.76
C SER A 8 25.45 -58.58 42.76
N LEU A 9 26.64 -58.72 42.18
CA LEU A 9 27.17 -57.80 41.18
C LEU A 9 26.38 -57.85 39.86
N GLY A 10 26.05 -59.05 39.37
CA GLY A 10 25.25 -59.20 38.15
C GLY A 10 23.82 -58.65 38.30
N ARG A 11 23.22 -58.76 39.48
CA ARG A 11 21.90 -58.15 39.78
C ARG A 11 21.97 -56.63 39.80
N TRP A 12 23.01 -56.05 40.39
CA TRP A 12 23.21 -54.61 40.41
C TRP A 12 23.44 -54.03 39.01
N ILE A 13 24.28 -54.69 38.19
CA ILE A 13 24.54 -54.28 36.82
C ILE A 13 23.26 -54.39 35.97
N ALA A 14 22.50 -55.48 36.10
CA ALA A 14 21.24 -55.65 35.40
C ALA A 14 20.21 -54.59 35.82
N GLY A 15 20.10 -54.30 37.13
CA GLY A 15 19.22 -53.25 37.65
C GLY A 15 19.60 -51.86 37.12
N ALA A 16 20.90 -51.53 37.09
CA ALA A 16 21.39 -50.28 36.53
C ALA A 16 21.07 -50.16 35.03
N LEU A 17 21.24 -51.24 34.27
CA LEU A 17 20.93 -51.26 32.84
C LEU A 17 19.44 -51.01 32.58
N VAL A 18 18.56 -51.67 33.35
CA VAL A 18 17.10 -51.46 33.26
C VAL A 18 16.74 -50.02 33.62
N ALA A 19 17.35 -49.45 34.66
CA ALA A 19 17.12 -48.06 35.05
C ALA A 19 17.53 -47.07 33.93
N VAL A 20 18.69 -47.29 33.30
CA VAL A 20 19.15 -46.45 32.17
C VAL A 20 18.21 -46.56 30.97
N LEU A 21 17.77 -47.77 30.62
CA LEU A 21 16.82 -47.97 29.52
C LEU A 21 15.45 -47.35 29.80
N ALA A 22 14.98 -47.43 31.05
CA ALA A 22 13.74 -46.77 31.46
C ALA A 22 13.86 -45.25 31.32
N LEU A 23 14.95 -44.65 31.79
CA LEU A 23 15.17 -43.20 31.67
C LEU A 23 15.32 -42.76 30.21
N ALA A 24 16.07 -43.51 29.39
CA ALA A 24 16.24 -43.22 27.96
C ALA A 24 14.90 -43.30 27.20
N SER A 25 14.07 -44.29 27.49
CA SER A 25 12.76 -44.44 26.85
C SER A 25 11.79 -43.31 27.23
N VAL A 26 11.75 -42.91 28.51
CA VAL A 26 10.94 -41.78 28.97
C VAL A 26 11.39 -40.48 28.30
N TYR A 27 12.70 -40.24 28.23
CA TYR A 27 13.27 -39.07 27.55
C TYR A 27 12.86 -39.03 26.08
N PHE A 28 13.06 -40.14 25.35
CA PHE A 28 12.75 -40.20 23.93
C PHE A 28 11.25 -39.98 23.66
N VAL A 29 10.37 -40.59 24.45
CA VAL A 29 8.92 -40.41 24.31
C VAL A 29 8.49 -38.98 24.62
N ALA A 30 9.04 -38.37 25.68
CA ALA A 30 8.72 -37.01 26.08
C ALA A 30 9.21 -36.00 25.03
N ASP A 31 10.44 -36.16 24.56
CA ASP A 31 11.09 -35.31 23.56
C ASP A 31 10.34 -35.38 22.22
N HIS A 32 10.11 -36.59 21.69
CA HIS A 32 9.47 -36.77 20.39
C HIS A 32 8.01 -36.28 20.38
N ARG A 33 7.25 -36.55 21.45
CA ARG A 33 5.88 -36.02 21.60
C ARG A 33 5.87 -34.50 21.79
N GLY A 34 6.88 -33.96 22.49
CA GLY A 34 7.06 -32.53 22.67
C GLY A 34 7.26 -31.83 21.33
N TYR A 35 8.19 -32.31 20.51
CA TYR A 35 8.45 -31.76 19.17
C TYR A 35 7.26 -31.90 18.24
N ALA A 36 6.60 -33.06 18.18
CA ALA A 36 5.42 -33.25 17.34
C ALA A 36 4.26 -32.32 17.75
N ARG A 37 4.08 -32.08 19.05
CA ARG A 37 3.07 -31.12 19.55
C ARG A 37 3.44 -29.68 19.23
N ALA A 38 4.71 -29.33 19.34
CA ALA A 38 5.19 -28.00 18.97
C ALA A 38 5.01 -27.77 17.46
N GLU A 39 5.43 -28.72 16.63
CA GLU A 39 5.31 -28.66 15.17
C GLU A 39 3.86 -28.46 14.73
N THR A 40 2.92 -29.26 15.26
CA THR A 40 1.49 -29.12 14.95
C THR A 40 0.94 -27.76 15.40
N ALA A 41 1.28 -27.29 16.60
CA ALA A 41 0.84 -25.99 17.10
C ALA A 41 1.38 -24.82 16.27
N TYR A 42 2.67 -24.84 15.92
CA TYR A 42 3.26 -23.77 15.09
C TYR A 42 2.78 -23.83 13.65
N THR A 43 2.59 -25.01 13.09
CA THR A 43 2.00 -25.17 11.75
C THR A 43 0.60 -24.58 11.71
N ALA A 44 -0.25 -24.91 12.68
CA ALA A 44 -1.60 -24.34 12.79
C ALA A 44 -1.55 -22.81 12.93
N LYS A 45 -0.64 -22.28 13.77
CA LYS A 45 -0.46 -20.83 13.93
C LYS A 45 -0.01 -20.15 12.65
N ILE A 46 0.92 -20.76 11.91
CA ILE A 46 1.42 -20.24 10.63
C ILE A 46 0.30 -20.21 9.60
N GLU A 47 -0.48 -21.28 9.48
CA GLU A 47 -1.61 -21.33 8.56
C GLU A 47 -2.70 -20.31 8.93
N GLN A 48 -2.98 -20.12 10.23
CA GLN A 48 -3.88 -19.06 10.69
C GLN A 48 -3.34 -17.65 10.32
N MET A 49 -2.05 -17.40 10.52
CA MET A 49 -1.44 -16.12 10.15
C MET A 49 -1.49 -15.88 8.64
N LYS A 50 -1.24 -16.92 7.82
CA LYS A 50 -1.36 -16.83 6.36
C LYS A 50 -2.79 -16.51 5.93
N ALA A 51 -3.78 -17.19 6.51
CA ALA A 51 -5.19 -16.94 6.22
C ALA A 51 -5.58 -15.49 6.59
N ALA A 52 -5.21 -15.04 7.79
CA ALA A 52 -5.47 -13.66 8.23
C ALA A 52 -4.79 -12.62 7.32
N ALA A 53 -3.55 -12.86 6.91
CA ALA A 53 -2.84 -11.99 5.99
C ALA A 53 -3.49 -11.94 4.59
N ALA A 54 -3.96 -13.09 4.09
CA ALA A 54 -4.68 -13.15 2.81
C ALA A 54 -6.00 -12.35 2.87
N THR A 55 -6.77 -12.50 3.94
CA THR A 55 -8.00 -11.72 4.15
C THR A 55 -7.71 -10.23 4.27
N ALA A 56 -6.71 -9.83 5.06
CA ALA A 56 -6.33 -8.44 5.21
C ALA A 56 -5.86 -7.82 3.89
N ARG A 57 -5.09 -8.57 3.09
CA ARG A 57 -4.66 -8.15 1.76
C ARG A 57 -5.85 -7.94 0.82
N ALA A 58 -6.80 -8.87 0.79
CA ALA A 58 -7.99 -8.74 -0.06
C ALA A 58 -8.82 -7.50 0.31
N ALA A 59 -9.04 -7.27 1.60
CA ALA A 59 -9.76 -6.09 2.09
C ALA A 59 -9.05 -4.78 1.73
N GLU A 60 -7.71 -4.76 1.81
CA GLU A 60 -6.94 -3.57 1.44
C GLU A 60 -6.97 -3.30 -0.07
N ILE A 61 -6.92 -4.34 -0.91
CA ILE A 61 -7.10 -4.21 -2.36
C ILE A 61 -8.47 -3.61 -2.66
N GLU A 62 -9.54 -4.12 -2.04
CA GLU A 62 -10.89 -3.61 -2.24
C GLU A 62 -11.02 -2.14 -1.80
N ARG A 63 -10.43 -1.77 -0.65
CA ARG A 63 -10.38 -0.39 -0.17
C ARG A 63 -9.67 0.53 -1.15
N GLN A 64 -8.51 0.10 -1.67
CA GLN A 64 -7.74 0.86 -2.66
C GLN A 64 -8.49 1.01 -3.98
N ASP A 65 -9.12 -0.06 -4.47
CA ASP A 65 -9.90 -0.03 -5.71
C ASP A 65 -11.11 0.90 -5.58
N ALA A 66 -11.83 0.86 -4.46
CA ALA A 66 -12.94 1.75 -4.20
C ALA A 66 -12.49 3.23 -4.19
N ALA A 67 -11.39 3.54 -3.49
CA ALA A 67 -10.82 4.89 -3.45
C ALA A 67 -10.35 5.37 -4.83
N ASN A 68 -9.65 4.51 -5.57
CA ASN A 68 -9.16 4.81 -6.91
C ASN A 68 -10.30 5.05 -7.90
N ASN A 69 -11.36 4.25 -7.84
CA ASN A 69 -12.53 4.40 -8.70
C ASN A 69 -13.30 5.69 -8.38
N ALA A 70 -13.45 6.02 -7.09
CA ALA A 70 -14.05 7.29 -6.68
C ALA A 70 -13.22 8.49 -7.17
N ALA A 71 -11.88 8.42 -7.06
CA ALA A 71 -10.98 9.46 -7.55
C ALA A 71 -11.07 9.61 -9.08
N LYS A 72 -11.07 8.51 -9.84
CA LYS A 72 -11.25 8.53 -11.29
C LYS A 72 -12.57 9.18 -11.71
N GLN A 73 -13.67 8.90 -10.99
CA GLN A 73 -14.96 9.53 -11.26
C GLN A 73 -14.96 11.02 -10.95
N ALA A 74 -14.31 11.44 -9.85
CA ALA A 74 -14.17 12.85 -9.51
C ALA A 74 -13.34 13.61 -10.55
N GLU A 75 -12.22 13.04 -10.99
CA GLU A 75 -11.38 13.64 -12.03
C GLU A 75 -12.08 13.66 -13.40
N ALA A 76 -12.85 12.62 -13.76
CA ALA A 76 -13.66 12.64 -14.98
C ALA A 76 -14.65 13.81 -14.99
N LYS A 77 -15.34 14.07 -13.85
CA LYS A 77 -16.22 15.24 -13.70
C LYS A 77 -15.46 16.55 -13.84
N ARG A 78 -14.26 16.64 -13.25
CA ARG A 78 -13.41 17.83 -13.33
C ARG A 78 -12.94 18.10 -14.76
N ILE A 79 -12.58 17.06 -15.51
CA ILE A 79 -12.19 17.19 -16.93
C ILE A 79 -13.35 17.72 -17.76
N VAL A 80 -14.57 17.18 -17.58
CA VAL A 80 -15.76 17.67 -18.28
C VAL A 80 -16.02 19.14 -17.96
N GLN A 81 -15.90 19.54 -16.69
CA GLN A 81 -16.04 20.94 -16.30
C GLN A 81 -14.96 21.81 -16.96
N MET A 82 -13.70 21.37 -16.96
CA MET A 82 -12.59 22.11 -17.58
C MET A 82 -12.79 22.26 -19.09
N GLN A 83 -13.36 21.26 -19.77
CA GLN A 83 -13.70 21.34 -21.18
C GLN A 83 -14.80 22.39 -21.42
N ALA A 84 -15.88 22.35 -20.64
CA ALA A 84 -16.95 23.34 -20.73
C ALA A 84 -16.45 24.77 -20.44
N ASP A 85 -15.59 24.94 -19.43
CA ASP A 85 -14.98 26.24 -19.09
C ASP A 85 -14.08 26.73 -20.23
N THR A 86 -13.34 25.83 -20.87
CA THR A 86 -12.48 26.16 -22.03
C THR A 86 -13.30 26.60 -23.23
N GLU A 87 -14.40 25.90 -23.53
CA GLU A 87 -15.32 26.29 -24.61
C GLU A 87 -15.95 27.66 -24.34
N ALA A 88 -16.39 27.89 -23.10
CA ALA A 88 -16.95 29.18 -22.69
C ALA A 88 -15.93 30.32 -22.80
N LEU A 89 -14.67 30.09 -22.40
CA LEU A 89 -13.58 31.05 -22.55
C LEU A 89 -13.25 31.32 -24.01
N GLN A 90 -13.24 30.30 -24.87
CA GLN A 90 -13.00 30.44 -26.30
C GLN A 90 -14.06 31.33 -26.96
N ILE A 91 -15.34 31.12 -26.62
CA ILE A 91 -16.45 31.96 -27.11
C ILE A 91 -16.26 33.42 -26.69
N GLN A 92 -15.90 33.67 -25.41
CA GLN A 92 -15.64 35.02 -24.92
C GLN A 92 -14.46 35.68 -25.63
N ILE A 93 -13.37 34.94 -25.87
CA ILE A 93 -12.21 35.45 -26.62
C ILE A 93 -12.64 35.85 -28.04
N GLU A 94 -13.42 35.01 -28.72
CA GLU A 94 -13.93 35.32 -30.06
C GLU A 94 -14.87 36.54 -30.06
N GLU A 95 -15.73 36.68 -29.06
CA GLU A 95 -16.57 37.87 -28.91
C GLU A 95 -15.73 39.13 -28.72
N LEU A 96 -14.77 39.12 -27.79
CA LEU A 96 -13.89 40.27 -27.54
C LEU A 96 -13.05 40.62 -28.77
N GLN A 97 -12.59 39.63 -29.53
CA GLN A 97 -11.87 39.86 -30.79
C GLN A 97 -12.77 40.48 -31.86
N ARG A 98 -14.05 40.04 -31.95
CA ARG A 98 -15.03 40.65 -32.86
C ARG A 98 -15.33 42.09 -32.46
N GLU A 99 -15.53 42.35 -31.17
CA GLU A 99 -15.77 43.70 -30.64
C GLU A 99 -14.58 44.63 -30.95
N ALA A 100 -13.35 44.17 -30.69
CA ALA A 100 -12.14 44.92 -31.02
C ALA A 100 -11.96 45.17 -32.53
N HIS A 101 -12.37 44.24 -33.39
CA HIS A 101 -12.35 44.45 -34.86
C HIS A 101 -13.41 45.45 -35.35
N GLN A 102 -14.53 45.54 -34.62
CA GLN A 102 -15.62 46.46 -34.94
C GLN A 102 -15.41 47.85 -34.36
N ASP A 103 -14.41 48.04 -33.51
CA ASP A 103 -14.06 49.33 -32.94
C ASP A 103 -13.46 50.26 -34.03
N PRO A 104 -14.20 51.30 -34.46
CA PRO A 104 -13.75 52.23 -35.50
C PRO A 104 -12.60 53.15 -35.03
N ASP A 105 -12.29 53.15 -33.74
CA ASP A 105 -11.23 53.92 -33.11
C ASP A 105 -10.05 53.05 -32.63
N ALA A 106 -10.06 51.72 -32.86
CA ALA A 106 -9.03 50.78 -32.42
C ALA A 106 -7.59 51.14 -32.87
N GLY A 107 -7.46 51.80 -34.03
CA GLY A 107 -6.18 52.27 -34.56
C GLY A 107 -5.93 53.77 -34.38
N LYS A 108 -6.89 54.52 -33.82
CA LYS A 108 -6.76 55.98 -33.68
C LYS A 108 -6.09 56.33 -32.35
N PRO A 109 -5.07 57.19 -32.37
CA PRO A 109 -4.49 57.67 -31.13
C PRO A 109 -5.55 58.49 -30.36
N ALA A 110 -5.84 58.08 -29.12
CA ALA A 110 -6.82 58.73 -28.24
C ALA A 110 -6.55 60.24 -28.03
N LEU A 111 -5.30 60.67 -28.25
CA LEU A 111 -4.89 62.06 -28.29
C LEU A 111 -4.31 62.37 -29.68
N GLY A 112 -4.95 63.28 -30.41
CA GLY A 112 -4.43 63.76 -31.70
C GLY A 112 -3.06 64.42 -31.54
N ALA A 113 -2.24 64.42 -32.59
CA ALA A 113 -0.86 64.97 -32.56
C ALA A 113 -0.77 66.43 -32.08
N SER A 114 -1.86 67.21 -32.20
CA SER A 114 -1.98 68.58 -31.67
C SER A 114 -2.13 68.67 -30.15
N SER A 115 -2.50 67.58 -29.49
CA SER A 115 -2.74 67.51 -28.03
C SER A 115 -1.45 67.25 -27.24
N VAL A 116 -0.37 66.82 -27.90
CA VAL A 116 0.91 66.54 -27.26
C VAL A 116 1.77 67.81 -27.27
N ARG A 117 1.83 68.54 -26.14
CA ARG A 117 2.81 69.64 -25.98
C ARG A 117 4.21 69.03 -25.88
N ARG A 118 5.08 69.30 -26.84
CA ARG A 118 6.53 69.05 -26.68
C ARG A 118 7.05 69.98 -25.57
N ILE A 119 7.43 69.40 -24.43
CA ILE A 119 7.95 70.12 -23.25
C ILE A 119 9.27 70.87 -23.58
N ASN A 120 9.97 70.48 -24.65
CA ASN A 120 11.24 71.09 -25.08
C ASN A 120 11.10 72.09 -26.24
N LYS A 121 10.18 73.06 -26.19
CA LYS A 121 10.32 74.28 -27.01
C LYS A 121 11.23 75.25 -26.26
N VAL A 122 12.54 75.15 -26.50
CA VAL A 122 13.51 76.19 -26.15
C VAL A 122 13.19 77.42 -27.03
N ARG A 123 13.05 78.57 -26.40
CA ARG A 123 12.79 79.87 -27.04
C ARG A 123 14.09 80.50 -27.50
#